data_AF-A0A6P1C4K6-F1
#
_entry.id   AF-A0A6P1C4K6-F1
#
_cell.length_a   1.000
_cell.length_b   1.000
_cell.length_c   1.000
_cell.angle_alpha   90.00
_cell.angle_beta   90.00
_cell.angle_gamma   90.00
#
_symmetry.space_group_name_H-M   'P 1'
#
loop_
_entity.id
_entity.type
_entity.pdbx_description
1 polymer ?
#
loop_
_entity_poly.entity_id
_entity_poly.type
_entity_poly.pdbx_seq_one_letter_code
_entity_poly.pdbx_strand_id
1 'polypeptide(L)' 'MSDVLLTIPEIDRRIAAIRENLRELIEQAAAFSGAADEERASERIAEQEEELERLTKRRDELAKGQA' A
#
# COMPACT_ATOMS: atom_id res chain seq x y z
N MET A 1 3.14 14.20 11.08
CA MET A 1 3.23 13.06 12.01
C MET A 1 4.66 12.62 12.00
N SER A 2 5.27 12.47 13.18
CA SER A 2 6.70 12.25 13.36
C SER A 2 7.23 11.20 12.39
N ASP A 3 8.32 11.52 11.70
CA ASP A 3 9.15 10.60 10.91
C ASP A 3 9.79 9.57 11.85
N VAL A 4 8.93 8.76 12.50
CA VAL A 4 9.37 7.64 13.32
C VAL A 4 10.01 6.68 12.34
N LEU A 5 11.33 6.57 12.43
CA LEU A 5 12.11 5.58 11.68
C LEU A 5 11.46 4.22 11.88
N LEU A 6 10.71 3.75 10.88
CA LEU A 6 10.08 2.44 10.92
C LEU A 6 11.15 1.38 10.82
N THR A 7 11.07 0.39 11.69
CA THR A 7 11.85 -0.83 11.62
C THR A 7 11.35 -1.73 10.49
N ILE A 8 12.18 -2.68 10.02
CA ILE A 8 11.76 -3.65 9.00
C ILE A 8 10.46 -4.39 9.38
N PRO A 9 10.27 -4.91 10.61
CA PRO A 9 9.02 -5.57 10.99
C PRO A 9 7.80 -4.63 10.95
N GLU A 10 7.97 -3.34 11.23
CA GLU A 10 6.88 -2.35 11.14
C GLU A 10 6.52 -2.04 9.69
N ILE A 11 7.52 -1.95 8.81
CA ILE A 11 7.31 -1.79 7.37
C ILE A 11 6.61 -3.03 6.80
N ASP A 12 7.04 -4.23 7.17
CA ASP A 12 6.42 -5.49 6.72
C ASP A 12 4.95 -5.59 7.13
N ARG A 13 4.61 -5.17 8.36
CA ARG A 13 3.20 -5.10 8.81
C ARG A 13 2.37 -4.12 7.98
N ARG A 14 2.92 -2.93 7.66
CA ARG A 14 2.22 -1.94 6.84
C ARG A 14 2.04 -2.41 5.41
N ILE A 15 3.06 -3.02 4.82
CA ILE A 15 3.00 -3.66 3.50
C ILE A 15 1.89 -4.72 3.46
N ALA A 16 1.80 -5.57 4.49
CA ALA A 16 0.75 -6.58 4.58
C ALA A 16 -0.65 -5.96 4.63
N ALA A 17 -0.83 -4.90 5.43
CA ALA A 17 -2.12 -4.19 5.52
C ALA A 17 -2.52 -3.55 4.18
N ILE A 18 -1.58 -2.89 3.48
CA ILE A 18 -1.85 -2.28 2.17
C ILE A 18 -2.21 -3.32 1.13
N ARG A 19 -1.54 -4.48 1.12
CA ARG A 19 -1.85 -5.58 0.20
C ARG A 19 -3.25 -6.13 0.43
N GLU A 20 -3.69 -6.26 1.68
CA GLU A 20 -5.04 -6.68 2.00
C GLU A 20 -6.06 -5.65 1.53
N ASN A 21 -5.84 -4.38 1.83
CA ASN A 21 -6.72 -3.29 1.38
C ASN A 21 -6.81 -3.21 -0.15
N LEU A 22 -5.70 -3.40 -0.88
CA LEU A 22 -5.69 -3.43 -2.35
C LEU A 22 -6.57 -4.56 -2.87
N ARG A 23 -6.48 -5.76 -2.27
CA ARG A 23 -7.33 -6.89 -2.62
C ARG A 23 -8.81 -6.56 -2.40
N GLU A 24 -9.17 -6.02 -1.24
CA GLU A 24 -10.54 -5.62 -0.94
C GLU A 24 -11.07 -4.56 -1.92
N LEU A 25 -10.24 -3.57 -2.29
CA LEU A 25 -10.62 -2.54 -3.26
C LEU A 25 -10.86 -3.11 -4.65
N ILE A 26 -10.01 -4.04 -5.10
CA ILE A 26 -10.17 -4.71 -6.40
C ILE A 26 -11.46 -5.55 -6.41
N GLU A 27 -11.73 -6.29 -5.33
CA GLU A 27 -12.97 -7.07 -5.17
C GLU A 27 -14.22 -6.15 -5.17
N GLN A 28 -14.16 -5.00 -4.48
CA GLN A 28 -15.23 -4.01 -4.49
C GLN A 28 -15.43 -3.38 -5.87
N ALA A 29 -14.37 -2.98 -6.55
CA ALA A 29 -14.43 -2.40 -7.89
C ALA A 29 -15.03 -3.38 -8.91
N ALA A 30 -14.73 -4.68 -8.77
CA ALA A 30 -15.34 -5.72 -9.59
C ALA A 30 -16.83 -5.96 -9.28
N ALA A 31 -17.27 -5.70 -8.05
CA ALA A 31 -18.65 -5.89 -7.61
C ALA A 31 -19.58 -4.70 -7.92
N PHE A 32 -19.06 -3.47 -7.92
CA PHE A 32 -19.83 -2.24 -8.16
C PHE A 32 -19.45 -1.61 -9.52
N SER A 33 -20.17 -1.95 -10.59
CA SER A 33 -19.88 -1.49 -11.96
C SER A 33 -20.59 -0.17 -12.33
N GLY A 34 -20.39 0.88 -11.53
CA GLY A 34 -20.88 2.23 -11.80
C GLY A 34 -19.72 3.19 -12.09
N ALA A 35 -19.79 3.99 -13.16
CA ALA A 35 -18.67 4.82 -13.61
C ALA A 35 -18.06 5.75 -12.53
N ALA A 36 -18.90 6.32 -11.64
CA ALA A 36 -18.43 7.16 -10.53
C ALA A 36 -17.77 6.36 -9.39
N ASP A 37 -18.12 5.09 -9.23
CA ASP A 37 -17.54 4.20 -8.23
C ASP A 37 -16.24 3.58 -8.74
N GLU A 38 -16.13 3.36 -10.05
CA GLU A 38 -14.91 2.90 -10.73
C GLU A 38 -13.77 3.94 -10.68
N GLU A 39 -14.05 5.23 -10.89
CA GLU A 39 -13.04 6.29 -10.83
C GLU A 39 -12.48 6.44 -9.41
N ARG A 40 -13.35 6.51 -8.40
CA ARG A 40 -12.92 6.59 -6.98
C ARG A 40 -12.17 5.35 -6.51
N ALA A 41 -12.58 4.16 -6.98
CA ALA A 41 -11.86 2.93 -6.67
C ALA A 41 -10.46 2.95 -7.30
N SER A 42 -10.36 3.42 -8.55
CA SER A 42 -9.09 3.50 -9.28
C SER A 42 -8.11 4.48 -8.62
N GLU A 43 -8.59 5.65 -8.20
CA GLU A 43 -7.78 6.63 -7.44
C GLU A 43 -7.23 6.01 -6.14
N ARG A 44 -8.08 5.36 -5.34
CA ARG A 44 -7.67 4.73 -4.08
C ARG A 44 -6.73 3.54 -4.28
N ILE A 45 -6.86 2.80 -5.37
CA ILE A 45 -5.93 1.73 -5.74
C ILE A 45 -4.56 2.36 -6.05
N ALA A 46 -4.52 3.39 -6.90
CA ALA A 46 -3.27 4.06 -7.28
C ALA A 46 -2.53 4.64 -6.06
N GLU A 47 -3.24 5.28 -5.13
CA GLU A 47 -2.66 5.81 -3.88
C GLU A 47 -2.00 4.70 -3.03
N GLN A 48 -2.63 3.53 -2.96
CA GLN A 48 -2.11 2.40 -2.19
C GLN A 48 -0.96 1.68 -2.88
N GLU A 49 -0.98 1.58 -4.20
CA GLU A 49 0.15 1.06 -4.97
C GLU A 49 1.40 1.96 -4.79
N GLU A 50 1.21 3.28 -4.81
CA GLU A 50 2.31 4.23 -4.59
C GLU A 50 2.90 4.10 -3.18
N GLU A 51 2.05 3.98 -2.15
CA GLU A 51 2.53 3.76 -0.77
C GLU A 51 3.22 2.40 -0.62
N LEU A 52 2.70 1.35 -1.25
CA LEU A 52 3.33 0.03 -1.27
C LEU A 52 4.73 0.09 -1.89
N GLU A 53 4.90 0.82 -3.00
CA GLU A 53 6.19 1.01 -3.64
C GLU A 53 7.16 1.78 -2.73
N ARG A 54 6.71 2.88 -2.10
CA ARG A 54 7.53 3.67 -1.16
C ARG A 54 8.02 2.82 0.01
N LEU A 55 7.13 2.05 0.64
CA LEU A 55 7.47 1.19 1.76
C LEU A 55 8.40 0.05 1.37
N THR A 56 8.20 -0.54 0.18
CA THR A 56 9.09 -1.60 -0.34
C THR A 56 10.50 -1.06 -0.55
N LYS A 57 10.66 0.11 -1.18
CA LYS A 57 11.97 0.76 -1.35
C LYS A 57 12.62 1.04 0.00
N ARG A 58 11.86 1.58 0.96
CA ARG A 58 12.37 1.88 2.30
C ARG A 58 12.82 0.62 3.04
N ARG A 59 12.08 -0.48 2.92
CA ARG A 59 12.46 -1.78 3.48
C ARG A 59 13.80 -2.26 2.93
N ASP A 60 13.98 -2.19 1.62
CA ASP A 60 15.18 -2.65 0.94
C ASP A 60 16.41 -1.81 1.31
N GLU A 61 16.25 -0.49 1.45
CA GLU A 61 17.29 0.41 1.95
C GLU A 61 17.72 0.04 3.37
N LEU A 62 16.76 -0.21 4.27
CA LEU A 62 17.07 -0.60 5.65
C LEU A 62 17.73 -1.97 5.71
N ALA A 63 17.28 -2.93 4.90
CA ALA A 63 17.88 -4.26 4.83
C ALA A 63 19.34 -4.20 4.35
N LYS A 64 19.64 -3.34 3.37
CA LYS A 64 21.02 -3.11 2.89
C LYS A 64 21.90 -2.40 3.92
N GLY A 65 21.33 -1.48 4.69
CA GLY A 65 22.06 -0.78 5.76
C GLY A 65 22.34 -1.65 7.00
N GLN A 66 21.68 -2.80 7.12
CA GLN A 66 21.89 -3.78 8.18
C GLN A 66 22.83 -4.93 7.79
N ALA A 67 23.26 -5.01 6.52
CA ALA A 67 24.18 -6.01 5.99
C ALA A 67 25.64 -5.56 6.11
#